data_AF-A0A351IWY6-F1
#
_entry.id   AF-A0A351IWY6-F1
#
_cell.length_a   1.000
_cell.length_b   1.000
_cell.length_c   1.000
_cell.angle_alpha   90.00
_cell.angle_beta   90.00
_cell.angle_gamma   90.00
#
_symmetry.space_group_name_H-M   'P 1'
#
loop_
_entity.id
_entity.type
_entity.pdbx_description
1 polymer ?
#
loop_
_entity_poly.entity_id
_entity_poly.type
_entity_poly.pdbx_seq_one_letter_code
_entity_poly.pdbx_strand_id
1 'polypeptide(L)'
;MIFSLFGSVMFGSKLLMEILPNVHLLGMFIMMLTLVYRTRALIPIYMYVFLDGLFYGFAYWWIPYLYIWTILWGITMLLPKQLSKSTAMIVYPLVCGLHGLSFGILYAPVQALIYGFTLQGTISWIVMGFPFDVMHGISNVVMGTMVLPLSTVLKRLNAGKFR
;
A
#
# COMPACT_ATOMS: atom_id res chain seq x y z
N MET A 1 -14.81 15.73 0.19
CA MET A 1 -15.70 14.60 -0.16
C MET A 1 -14.97 13.48 -0.88
N ILE A 2 -14.39 13.68 -2.07
CA ILE A 2 -13.83 12.58 -2.87
C ILE A 2 -12.66 11.83 -2.20
N PHE A 3 -11.77 12.51 -1.48
CA PHE A 3 -10.67 11.86 -0.75
C PHE A 3 -11.15 11.02 0.44
N SER A 4 -12.19 11.48 1.14
CA SER A 4 -12.81 10.71 2.22
C SER A 4 -13.41 9.43 1.68
N LEU A 5 -14.09 9.49 0.51
CA LEU A 5 -14.62 8.30 -0.17
C LEU A 5 -13.49 7.32 -0.53
N PHE A 6 -12.37 7.79 -1.07
CA PHE A 6 -11.23 6.91 -1.35
C PHE A 6 -10.67 6.26 -0.08
N GLY A 7 -10.52 7.00 1.01
CA GLY A 7 -10.08 6.42 2.30
C GLY A 7 -11.05 5.36 2.81
N SER A 8 -12.35 5.61 2.74
CA SER A 8 -13.38 4.63 3.12
C SER A 8 -13.40 3.40 2.20
N VAL A 9 -13.21 3.57 0.89
CA VAL A 9 -13.12 2.45 -0.05
C VAL A 9 -11.85 1.63 0.20
N MET A 10 -10.72 2.27 0.46
CA MET A 10 -9.49 1.56 0.85
C MET A 10 -9.72 0.71 2.10
N PHE A 11 -10.34 1.29 3.14
CA PHE A 11 -10.69 0.55 4.35
C PHE A 11 -11.67 -0.60 4.08
N GLY A 12 -12.79 -0.34 3.39
CA GLY A 12 -13.75 -1.39 3.03
C GLY A 12 -13.13 -2.50 2.18
N SER A 13 -12.21 -2.16 1.27
CA SER A 13 -11.48 -3.15 0.48
C SER A 13 -10.56 -4.01 1.34
N LYS A 14 -9.97 -3.44 2.40
CA LYS A 14 -9.18 -4.20 3.38
C LYS A 14 -10.08 -5.20 4.11
N LEU A 15 -11.23 -4.77 4.62
CA LEU A 15 -12.21 -5.65 5.28
C LEU A 15 -12.63 -6.82 4.38
N LEU A 16 -12.94 -6.53 3.10
CA LEU A 16 -13.34 -7.56 2.14
C LEU A 16 -12.22 -8.58 1.88
N MET A 17 -10.96 -8.13 1.88
CA MET A 17 -9.82 -8.99 1.60
C MET A 17 -9.34 -9.78 2.82
N GLU A 18 -9.84 -9.52 4.04
CA GLU A 18 -9.50 -10.32 5.23
C GLU A 18 -9.95 -11.78 5.13
N ILE A 19 -10.87 -12.08 4.21
CA ILE A 19 -11.27 -13.46 3.86
C ILE A 19 -10.07 -14.25 3.29
N LEU A 20 -9.14 -13.56 2.63
CA LEU A 20 -7.94 -14.15 2.05
C LEU A 20 -6.72 -13.85 2.95
N PRO A 21 -5.90 -14.85 3.30
CA PRO A 21 -4.75 -14.62 4.15
C PRO A 21 -3.72 -13.73 3.44
N ASN A 22 -3.38 -12.59 4.05
CA ASN A 22 -2.27 -11.71 3.63
C ASN A 22 -2.41 -11.15 2.20
N VAL A 23 -3.64 -10.92 1.75
CA VAL A 23 -3.95 -10.28 0.47
C VAL A 23 -4.50 -8.89 0.75
N HIS A 24 -3.93 -7.86 0.13
CA HIS A 24 -4.41 -6.48 0.30
C HIS A 24 -4.45 -5.73 -1.03
N LEU A 25 -5.49 -4.91 -1.20
CA LEU A 25 -5.64 -4.01 -2.34
C LEU A 25 -4.96 -2.64 -2.12
N LEU A 26 -4.39 -2.44 -0.93
CA LEU A 26 -3.87 -1.15 -0.48
C LEU A 26 -2.70 -0.66 -1.32
N GLY A 27 -1.76 -1.55 -1.69
CA GLY A 27 -0.62 -1.17 -2.54
C GLY A 27 -1.05 -0.58 -3.88
N MET A 28 -2.04 -1.24 -4.51
CA MET A 28 -2.66 -0.77 -5.75
C MET A 28 -3.34 0.60 -5.56
N PHE A 29 -4.16 0.77 -4.53
CA PHE A 29 -4.85 2.03 -4.27
C PHE A 29 -3.89 3.18 -3.97
N ILE A 30 -2.89 2.95 -3.11
CA ILE A 30 -1.87 3.94 -2.76
C ILE A 30 -1.15 4.40 -4.02
N MET A 31 -0.65 3.47 -4.83
CA MET A 31 0.08 3.81 -6.04
C MET A 31 -0.82 4.56 -7.04
N MET A 32 -2.02 4.06 -7.30
CA MET A 32 -3.01 4.67 -8.20
C MET A 32 -3.33 6.12 -7.77
N LEU A 33 -3.69 6.32 -6.51
CA LEU A 33 -4.03 7.64 -5.98
C LEU A 33 -2.83 8.58 -6.00
N THR A 34 -1.62 8.06 -5.72
CA THR A 34 -0.39 8.86 -5.78
C THR A 34 -0.06 9.30 -7.20
N LEU A 35 -0.24 8.44 -8.20
CA LEU A 35 -0.01 8.80 -9.61
C LEU A 35 -0.99 9.87 -10.13
N VAL A 36 -2.18 9.98 -9.52
CA VAL A 36 -3.24 10.91 -9.94
C VAL A 36 -3.20 12.20 -9.12
N TYR A 37 -3.13 12.09 -7.80
CA TYR A 37 -3.31 13.19 -6.84
C TYR A 37 -2.03 13.62 -6.14
N ARG A 38 -0.91 12.90 -6.32
CA ARG A 38 0.43 13.24 -5.80
C ARG A 38 0.41 13.41 -4.29
N THR A 39 0.78 14.58 -3.77
CA THR A 39 0.80 14.88 -2.33
C THR A 39 -0.58 14.76 -1.68
N ARG A 40 -1.65 15.05 -2.43
CA ARG A 40 -3.03 14.91 -1.92
C ARG A 40 -3.46 13.45 -1.71
N ALA A 41 -2.71 12.48 -2.24
CA ALA A 41 -2.95 11.06 -1.97
C ALA A 41 -2.68 10.68 -0.51
N LEU A 42 -1.90 11.46 0.24
CA LEU A 42 -1.70 11.23 1.67
C LEU A 42 -3.00 11.34 2.47
N ILE A 43 -3.96 12.16 2.01
CA ILE A 43 -5.26 12.34 2.68
C ILE A 43 -6.04 11.02 2.75
N PRO A 44 -6.38 10.34 1.64
CA PRO A 44 -7.08 9.05 1.71
C PRO A 44 -6.26 7.96 2.39
N ILE A 45 -4.92 7.98 2.30
CA ILE A 45 -4.04 6.99 2.96
C ILE A 45 -4.18 7.11 4.47
N TYR A 46 -4.03 8.31 5.04
CA TYR A 46 -4.15 8.50 6.48
C TYR A 46 -5.58 8.44 6.98
N MET A 47 -6.57 8.72 6.13
CA MET A 47 -7.97 8.41 6.45
C MET A 47 -8.17 6.90 6.60
N TYR A 48 -7.62 6.08 5.69
CA TYR A 48 -7.63 4.63 5.83
C TYR A 48 -6.94 4.19 7.13
N VAL A 49 -5.72 4.65 7.40
CA VAL A 49 -4.97 4.27 8.61
C VAL A 49 -5.73 4.65 9.88
N PHE A 50 -6.37 5.82 9.90
CA PHE A 50 -7.20 6.24 11.02
C PHE A 50 -8.44 5.36 11.20
N LEU A 51 -9.16 5.04 10.11
CA LEU A 51 -10.33 4.16 10.15
C LEU A 51 -9.97 2.74 10.60
N ASP A 52 -8.82 2.23 10.16
CA ASP A 52 -8.32 0.91 10.56
C ASP A 52 -8.01 0.86 12.06
N GLY A 53 -7.39 1.91 12.59
CA GLY A 53 -7.16 2.06 14.04
C GLY A 53 -8.46 2.27 14.85
N LEU A 54 -9.45 2.99 14.30
CA LEU A 54 -10.74 3.18 14.96
C LEU A 54 -11.52 1.86 15.06
N PHE A 55 -11.44 1.01 14.03
CA PHE A 55 -12.19 -0.24 13.95
C PHE A 55 -11.53 -1.39 14.72
N TYR A 56 -10.22 -1.60 14.56
CA TYR A 56 -9.47 -2.69 15.20
C TYR A 56 -8.78 -2.29 16.50
N GLY A 57 -8.83 -0.99 16.86
CA GLY A 57 -8.19 -0.42 18.05
C GLY A 57 -6.77 0.10 17.77
N PHE A 58 -6.42 1.23 18.39
CA PHE A 58 -5.09 1.82 18.32
C PHE A 58 -4.10 1.07 19.22
N ALA A 59 -3.52 -0.02 18.71
CA ALA A 59 -2.52 -0.83 19.42
C ALA A 59 -1.16 -0.83 18.71
N TYR A 60 -0.19 -1.57 19.25
CA TYR A 60 1.18 -1.62 18.72
C TYR A 60 1.28 -2.00 17.24
N TRP A 61 0.33 -2.81 16.75
CA TRP A 61 0.31 -3.22 15.35
C TRP A 61 0.00 -2.09 14.37
N TRP A 62 -0.63 -1.01 14.85
CA TRP A 62 -1.06 0.15 14.06
C TRP A 62 0.09 1.12 13.80
N ILE A 63 1.07 1.20 14.72
CA ILE A 63 2.19 2.14 14.63
C ILE A 63 2.98 2.00 13.31
N PRO A 64 3.32 0.79 12.82
CA PRO A 64 4.02 0.62 11.55
C PRO A 64 3.23 1.16 10.35
N TYR A 65 1.89 1.11 10.40
CA TYR A 65 1.06 1.56 9.28
C TYR A 65 1.15 3.08 9.07
N LEU A 66 1.61 3.84 10.06
CA LEU A 66 1.84 5.29 9.92
C LEU A 66 2.91 5.63 8.89
N TYR A 67 3.87 4.73 8.64
CA TYR A 67 4.98 4.98 7.72
C TYR A 67 5.08 3.98 6.57
N ILE A 68 4.67 2.72 6.74
CA ILE A 68 4.82 1.69 5.68
C ILE A 68 4.14 2.11 4.38
N TRP A 69 2.93 2.67 4.49
CA TRP A 69 2.18 3.16 3.33
C TRP A 69 2.77 4.44 2.74
N THR A 70 3.35 5.29 3.60
CA THR A 70 4.03 6.52 3.19
C THR A 70 5.32 6.24 2.43
N ILE A 71 6.01 5.14 2.73
CA ILE A 71 7.16 4.68 1.96
C ILE A 71 6.73 4.33 0.53
N LEU A 72 5.64 3.57 0.35
CA LEU A 72 5.12 3.26 -0.99
C LEU A 72 4.68 4.52 -1.74
N TRP A 73 4.00 5.44 -1.05
CA TRP A 73 3.69 6.77 -1.59
C TRP A 73 4.95 7.50 -2.04
N GLY A 74 6.01 7.51 -1.23
CA GLY A 74 7.29 8.16 -1.50
C GLY A 74 7.99 7.55 -2.73
N ILE A 75 8.09 6.22 -2.80
CA ILE A 75 8.63 5.50 -3.97
C ILE A 75 7.83 5.88 -5.23
N THR A 76 6.50 5.88 -5.14
CA THR A 76 5.63 6.26 -6.26
C THR A 76 5.79 7.73 -6.65
N MET A 77 6.10 8.62 -5.70
CA MET A 77 6.39 10.03 -5.97
C MET A 77 7.68 10.21 -6.76
N LEU A 78 8.68 9.35 -6.53
CA LEU A 78 9.97 9.36 -7.21
C LEU A 78 9.92 8.77 -8.62
N LEU A 79 8.89 7.97 -8.95
CA LEU A 79 8.73 7.47 -10.31
C LEU A 79 8.57 8.61 -11.32
N PRO A 80 9.11 8.46 -12.55
CA PRO A 80 8.92 9.45 -13.60
C PRO A 80 7.44 9.72 -13.86
N LYS A 81 7.07 11.00 -14.00
CA LYS A 81 5.68 11.41 -14.23
C LYS A 81 5.10 10.87 -15.55
N GLN A 82 5.99 10.59 -16.52
CA GLN A 82 5.64 10.14 -17.85
C GLN A 82 6.43 8.87 -18.16
N LEU A 83 5.87 7.73 -17.76
CA LEU A 83 6.33 6.43 -18.23
C LEU A 83 5.57 6.04 -19.49
N SER A 84 6.24 5.36 -20.42
CA SER A 84 5.56 4.72 -21.54
C SER A 84 4.55 3.69 -20.99
N LYS A 85 3.47 3.42 -21.75
CA LYS A 85 2.45 2.47 -21.33
C LYS A 85 3.05 1.10 -21.00
N SER A 86 3.94 0.60 -21.86
CA SER A 86 4.60 -0.70 -21.69
C SER A 86 5.47 -0.73 -20.43
N THR A 87 6.23 0.34 -20.17
CA THR A 87 7.04 0.45 -18.96
C THR A 87 6.17 0.51 -17.71
N ALA A 88 5.10 1.30 -17.73
CA ALA A 88 4.17 1.44 -16.60
C ALA A 88 3.47 0.11 -16.25
N MET A 89 3.12 -0.71 -17.26
CA MET A 89 2.54 -2.04 -17.07
C MET A 89 3.44 -3.00 -16.30
N ILE A 90 4.76 -2.78 -16.31
CA ILE A 90 5.73 -3.63 -15.60
C ILE A 90 6.11 -2.99 -14.27
N VAL A 91 6.43 -1.69 -14.30
CA VAL A 91 6.95 -0.97 -13.13
C VAL A 91 5.92 -0.87 -12.01
N TYR A 92 4.64 -0.62 -12.32
CA TYR A 92 3.64 -0.44 -11.26
C TYR A 92 3.36 -1.73 -10.47
N PRO A 93 3.10 -2.88 -11.12
CA PRO A 93 3.00 -4.16 -10.40
C PRO A 93 4.26 -4.51 -9.64
N LEU A 94 5.44 -4.27 -10.23
CA LEU A 94 6.71 -4.61 -9.62
C LEU A 94 6.96 -3.80 -8.34
N VAL A 95 6.70 -2.48 -8.36
CA VAL A 95 6.83 -1.62 -7.19
C VAL A 95 5.86 -2.04 -6.08
N CYS A 96 4.60 -2.35 -6.42
CA CYS A 96 3.64 -2.87 -5.45
C CYS A 96 4.12 -4.20 -4.87
N GLY A 97 4.59 -5.11 -5.71
CA GLY A 97 5.08 -6.43 -5.31
C GLY A 97 6.30 -6.39 -4.41
N LEU A 98 7.30 -5.55 -4.74
CA LEU A 98 8.50 -5.35 -3.91
C LEU A 98 8.15 -4.72 -2.56
N HIS A 99 7.18 -3.81 -2.53
CA HIS A 99 6.67 -3.27 -1.26
C HIS A 99 6.00 -4.36 -0.43
N GLY A 100 5.16 -5.21 -1.03
CA GLY A 100 4.55 -6.35 -0.36
C GLY A 100 5.58 -7.37 0.16
N LEU A 101 6.61 -7.67 -0.62
CA LEU A 101 7.68 -8.59 -0.24
C LEU A 101 8.59 -8.02 0.86
N SER A 102 8.68 -6.70 0.99
CA SER A 102 9.45 -6.04 2.05
C SER A 102 8.61 -5.70 3.27
N PHE A 103 7.34 -6.13 3.33
CA PHE A 103 6.42 -5.70 4.38
C PHE A 103 6.92 -6.05 5.78
N GLY A 104 7.31 -7.30 6.03
CA GLY A 104 7.92 -7.73 7.28
C GLY A 104 9.20 -6.96 7.61
N ILE A 105 10.08 -6.74 6.63
CA ILE A 105 11.29 -5.92 6.83
C ILE A 105 10.93 -4.50 7.27
N LEU A 106 9.94 -3.88 6.64
CA LEU A 106 9.49 -2.54 7.00
C LEU A 106 8.80 -2.51 8.37
N TYR A 107 8.17 -3.61 8.78
CA TYR A 107 7.46 -3.75 10.05
C TYR A 107 8.40 -4.07 11.24
N ALA A 108 9.51 -4.76 10.96
CA ALA A 108 10.45 -5.28 11.93
C ALA A 108 11.05 -4.23 12.91
N PRO A 109 11.38 -2.98 12.51
CA PRO A 109 11.94 -2.00 13.43
C PRO A 109 11.04 -1.71 14.63
N VAL A 110 9.74 -1.55 14.39
CA VAL A 110 8.77 -1.31 15.48
C VAL A 110 8.61 -2.56 16.34
N GLN A 111 8.58 -3.75 15.73
CA GLN A 111 8.55 -5.01 16.48
C GLN A 111 9.78 -5.16 17.38
N ALA A 112 10.97 -4.89 16.86
CA ALA A 112 12.21 -4.99 17.61
C ALA A 112 12.24 -4.02 18.80
N LEU A 113 11.75 -2.79 18.61
CA LEU A 113 11.67 -1.79 19.67
C LEU A 113 10.66 -2.15 20.75
N ILE A 114 9.47 -2.61 20.37
CA ILE A 114 8.37 -2.90 21.31
C ILE A 114 8.65 -4.16 22.12
N TYR A 115 9.19 -5.21 21.50
CA TYR A 115 9.45 -6.49 22.16
C TYR A 115 10.90 -6.67 22.64
N GLY A 116 11.76 -5.66 22.45
CA GLY A 116 13.15 -5.68 22.90
C GLY A 116 14.00 -6.74 22.19
N PHE A 117 13.78 -6.97 20.89
CA PHE A 117 14.54 -7.97 20.15
C PHE A 117 16.00 -7.56 19.97
N THR A 118 16.90 -8.54 20.06
CA THR A 118 18.27 -8.40 19.56
C THR A 118 18.27 -8.36 18.03
N LEU A 119 19.41 -8.03 17.41
CA LEU A 119 19.55 -8.11 15.95
C LEU A 119 19.22 -9.52 15.43
N GLN A 120 19.71 -10.55 16.13
CA GLN A 120 19.41 -11.94 15.78
C GLN A 120 17.91 -12.25 15.92
N GLY A 121 17.27 -11.81 17.00
CA GLY A 121 15.82 -11.97 17.19
C GLY A 121 15.01 -11.28 16.09
N THR A 122 15.42 -10.07 15.69
CA THR A 122 14.79 -9.32 14.59
C THR A 122 14.90 -10.08 13.27
N ILE A 123 16.10 -10.59 12.95
CA ILE A 123 16.32 -11.39 11.74
C ILE A 123 15.49 -12.67 11.77
N SER A 124 15.45 -13.38 12.90
CA SER A 124 14.61 -14.58 13.06
C SER A 124 13.13 -14.27 12.85
N TRP A 125 12.64 -13.15 13.37
CA TRP A 125 11.25 -12.72 13.15
C TRP A 125 10.96 -12.43 11.68
N ILE A 126 11.86 -11.74 10.97
CA ILE A 126 11.74 -11.48 9.53
C ILE A 126 11.73 -12.81 8.74
N VAL A 127 12.65 -13.73 9.04
CA VAL A 127 12.73 -15.03 8.35
C VAL A 127 11.47 -15.85 8.57
N MET A 128 10.93 -15.86 9.79
CA MET A 128 9.67 -16.54 10.11
C MET A 128 8.46 -15.88 9.43
N GLY A 129 8.50 -14.55 9.25
CA GLY A 129 7.47 -13.79 8.56
C GLY A 129 7.51 -13.90 7.03
N PHE A 130 8.64 -14.33 6.47
CA PHE A 130 8.88 -14.31 5.02
C PHE A 130 7.82 -15.03 4.17
N PRO A 131 7.24 -16.19 4.57
CA PRO A 131 6.14 -16.79 3.81
C PRO A 131 4.92 -15.87 3.65
N PHE A 132 4.62 -15.07 4.67
CA PHE A 132 3.55 -14.07 4.60
C PHE A 132 3.93 -12.89 3.71
N ASP A 133 5.19 -12.48 3.71
CA ASP A 133 5.71 -11.45 2.80
C ASP A 133 5.68 -11.91 1.34
N VAL A 134 5.94 -13.19 1.06
CA VAL A 134 5.79 -13.76 -0.29
C VAL A 134 4.34 -13.69 -0.76
N MET A 135 3.38 -14.03 0.12
CA MET A 135 1.95 -13.92 -0.19
C MET A 135 1.53 -12.46 -0.43
N HIS A 136 2.01 -11.53 0.40
CA HIS A 136 1.82 -10.10 0.19
C HIS A 136 2.44 -9.63 -1.13
N GLY A 137 3.64 -10.07 -1.45
CA GLY A 137 4.36 -9.70 -2.67
C GLY A 137 3.61 -10.15 -3.91
N ILE A 138 3.26 -11.44 -3.99
CA ILE A 138 2.54 -12.01 -5.14
C ILE A 138 1.19 -11.33 -5.31
N SER A 139 0.41 -11.19 -4.24
CA SER A 139 -0.90 -10.53 -4.31
C SER A 139 -0.79 -9.07 -4.75
N ASN A 140 0.20 -8.33 -4.27
CA ASN A 140 0.44 -6.95 -4.71
C ASN A 140 0.93 -6.86 -6.16
N VAL A 141 1.67 -7.83 -6.68
CA VAL A 141 1.98 -7.88 -8.13
C VAL A 141 0.68 -8.04 -8.92
N VAL A 142 -0.15 -9.02 -8.55
CA VAL A 142 -1.41 -9.29 -9.25
C VAL A 142 -2.32 -8.05 -9.22
N MET A 143 -2.55 -7.48 -8.04
CA MET A 143 -3.40 -6.30 -7.89
C MET A 143 -2.78 -5.05 -8.49
N GLY A 144 -1.45 -4.95 -8.48
CA GLY A 144 -0.69 -3.85 -9.08
C GLY A 144 -0.88 -3.73 -10.59
N THR A 145 -1.29 -4.81 -11.28
CA THR A 145 -1.65 -4.75 -12.72
C THR A 145 -2.81 -3.79 -13.00
N MET A 146 -3.67 -3.55 -12.00
CA MET A 146 -4.81 -2.63 -12.10
C MET A 146 -4.44 -1.16 -11.91
N VAL A 147 -3.22 -0.84 -11.44
CA VAL A 147 -2.81 0.55 -11.19
C VAL A 147 -2.87 1.40 -12.46
N LEU A 148 -2.36 0.89 -13.58
CA LEU A 148 -2.34 1.63 -14.84
C LEU A 148 -3.74 1.87 -15.41
N PRO A 149 -4.62 0.86 -15.61
CA PRO A 149 -5.95 1.10 -16.15
C PRO A 149 -6.79 2.01 -15.24
N LEU A 150 -6.76 1.79 -13.92
CA LEU A 150 -7.57 2.60 -12.99
C LEU A 150 -7.07 4.05 -12.88
N SER A 151 -5.74 4.26 -12.82
CA SER A 151 -5.19 5.62 -12.81
C SER A 151 -5.48 6.36 -14.13
N THR A 152 -5.54 5.64 -15.25
CA THR A 152 -5.90 6.22 -16.56
C THR A 152 -7.36 6.67 -16.59
N VAL A 153 -8.28 5.81 -16.13
CA VAL A 153 -9.71 6.14 -16.03
C VAL A 153 -9.90 7.35 -15.11
N LEU A 154 -9.27 7.33 -13.93
CA LEU A 154 -9.42 8.40 -12.96
C LEU A 154 -8.87 9.74 -13.46
N LYS A 155 -7.73 9.74 -14.16
CA LYS A 155 -7.18 10.95 -14.82
C LYS A 155 -8.16 11.51 -15.85
N ARG A 156 -8.79 10.66 -16.66
CA ARG A 156 -9.77 11.08 -17.68
C ARG A 156 -11.05 11.65 -17.05
N LEU A 157 -11.56 11.03 -15.98
CA LEU A 157 -12.70 11.53 -15.21
C LEU A 157 -12.42 12.92 -14.64
N ASN A 158 -11.23 13.12 -14.05
CA ASN A 158 -10.81 14.43 -13.52
C ASN A 158 -10.63 15.48 -14.63
N ALA A 159 -10.27 15.07 -15.85
CA ALA A 159 -10.12 15.96 -16.99
C ALA A 159 -11.45 16.25 -17.73
N GLY A 160 -12.58 15.71 -17.27
CA GLY A 160 -13.89 15.91 -17.89
C GLY A 160 -14.08 15.24 -19.25
N LYS A 161 -13.15 14.40 -19.70
CA LYS A 161 -13.14 13.77 -21.05
C LYS A 161 -14.14 12.61 -21.23
N PHE A 162 -15.04 12.41 -20.26
CA PHE A 162 -16.10 11.39 -20.28
C PHE A 162 -17.50 12.02 -20.20
N ARG A 163 -17.60 13.34 -20.40
CA ARG A 163 -18.86 14.05 -20.64
C ARG A 163 -19.07 14.26 -22.13
#